data_AF-A0A133V3A8-F1
#
_entry.id   AF-A0A133V3A8-F1
#
_cell.length_a   1.000
_cell.length_b   1.000
_cell.length_c   1.000
_cell.angle_alpha   90.00
_cell.angle_beta   90.00
_cell.angle_gamma   90.00
#
_symmetry.space_group_name_H-M   'P 1'
#
loop_
_entity.id
_entity.type
_entity.pdbx_description
1 polymer ?
#
loop_
_entity_poly.entity_id
_entity_poly.type
_entity_poly.pdbx_seq_one_letter_code
_entity_poly.pdbx_strand_id
1 'polypeptide(L)'
;MRSKIKKVANEINLSKNNLDRFLDESFRVVWEPEFEERYQRRAKKLGDAFEVVFDVTVDNLYPEVSSRMEKNVSLEEACMSGGGEADFVIFGDEFPRDIIAVIEAKGSAKKVEYEGRTIEVTDRPGIMRTDTIKKAISNAFQSKTAYPNSLFFIVTSHVPSSGNAKCMCDLAEGEIVDKIVNMKRGSDLQKMVKMVKEKI
;
A
#
# COMPACT_ATOMS: atom_id res chain seq x y z
N MET A 1 16.11 -3.51 -4.18
CA MET A 1 14.73 -4.04 -4.03
C MET A 1 13.87 -3.70 -5.25
N ARG A 2 13.64 -2.42 -5.55
CA ARG A 2 12.83 -1.99 -6.71
C ARG A 2 13.26 -2.58 -8.06
N SER A 3 14.55 -2.64 -8.36
CA SER A 3 15.06 -3.27 -9.59
C SER A 3 14.67 -4.74 -9.72
N LYS A 4 14.75 -5.52 -8.62
CA LYS A 4 14.30 -6.93 -8.58
C LYS A 4 12.80 -7.04 -8.84
N ILE A 5 11.99 -6.22 -8.18
CA ILE A 5 10.52 -6.23 -8.33
C ILE A 5 10.11 -5.79 -9.76
N LYS A 6 10.78 -4.78 -10.33
CA LYS A 6 10.58 -4.41 -11.75
C LYS A 6 10.90 -5.55 -12.71
N LYS A 7 11.97 -6.30 -12.45
CA LYS A 7 12.32 -7.48 -13.25
C LYS A 7 11.20 -8.53 -13.21
N VAL A 8 10.64 -8.80 -12.03
CA VAL A 8 9.47 -9.69 -11.88
C VAL A 8 8.28 -9.17 -12.70
N ALA A 9 7.96 -7.88 -12.60
CA ALA A 9 6.84 -7.29 -13.35
C ALA A 9 6.97 -7.51 -14.86
N ASN A 10 8.19 -7.33 -15.40
CA ASN A 10 8.46 -7.57 -16.81
C ASN A 10 8.38 -9.06 -17.17
N GLU A 11 8.98 -9.94 -16.36
CA GLU A 11 9.01 -11.40 -16.61
C GLU A 11 7.61 -12.02 -16.63
N ILE A 12 6.70 -11.54 -15.80
CA ILE A 12 5.32 -12.05 -15.75
C ILE A 12 4.35 -11.31 -16.69
N ASN A 13 4.83 -10.29 -17.42
CA ASN A 13 3.99 -9.34 -18.15
C ASN A 13 2.86 -8.78 -17.25
N LEU A 14 3.24 -7.95 -16.27
CA LEU A 14 2.33 -7.40 -15.28
C LEU A 14 1.08 -6.80 -15.93
N SER A 15 -0.08 -7.21 -15.43
CA SER A 15 -1.39 -6.77 -15.88
C SER A 15 -2.37 -6.79 -14.71
N LYS A 16 -3.57 -6.23 -14.92
CA LYS A 16 -4.62 -6.20 -13.89
C LYS A 16 -5.14 -7.60 -13.50
N ASN A 17 -4.80 -8.64 -14.28
CA ASN A 17 -5.29 -10.01 -14.11
C ASN A 17 -4.29 -10.93 -13.38
N ASN A 18 -3.04 -10.49 -13.17
CA ASN A 18 -1.99 -11.31 -12.55
C ASN A 18 -1.34 -10.63 -11.32
N LEU A 19 -2.06 -9.71 -10.68
CA LEU A 19 -1.59 -8.95 -9.51
C LEU A 19 -1.25 -9.82 -8.30
N ASP A 20 -2.02 -10.89 -8.06
CA ASP A 20 -1.76 -11.85 -6.98
C ASP A 20 -0.41 -12.57 -7.20
N ARG A 21 -0.19 -13.09 -8.41
CA ARG A 21 1.09 -13.68 -8.83
C ARG A 21 2.23 -12.67 -8.73
N PHE A 22 2.01 -11.42 -9.15
CA PHE A 22 3.04 -10.38 -9.05
C PHE A 22 3.48 -10.14 -7.61
N LEU A 23 2.53 -10.04 -6.69
CA LEU A 23 2.78 -9.83 -5.28
C LEU A 23 3.58 -10.99 -4.67
N ASP A 24 3.16 -12.23 -4.92
CA ASP A 24 3.80 -13.42 -4.36
C ASP A 24 5.23 -13.60 -4.90
N GLU A 25 5.42 -13.46 -6.21
CA GLU A 25 6.75 -13.51 -6.84
C GLU A 25 7.67 -12.38 -6.33
N SER A 26 7.10 -11.20 -6.11
CA SER A 26 7.84 -10.06 -5.56
C SER A 26 8.33 -10.33 -4.14
N PHE A 27 7.49 -10.91 -3.27
CA PHE A 27 7.92 -11.29 -1.93
C PHE A 27 8.96 -12.41 -1.94
N ARG A 28 8.84 -13.36 -2.87
CA ARG A 28 9.83 -14.41 -3.07
C ARG A 28 11.22 -13.87 -3.41
N VAL A 29 11.33 -12.97 -4.39
CA VAL A 29 12.65 -12.49 -4.87
C VAL A 29 13.35 -11.54 -3.89
N VAL A 30 12.62 -11.01 -2.91
CA VAL A 30 13.17 -10.17 -1.83
C VAL A 30 13.38 -10.93 -0.52
N TRP A 31 12.98 -12.21 -0.46
CA TRP A 31 13.18 -13.04 0.72
C TRP A 31 14.66 -13.27 1.01
N GLU A 32 15.01 -13.24 2.29
CA GLU A 32 16.35 -13.52 2.82
C GLU A 32 16.22 -14.56 3.96
N PRO A 33 17.10 -15.57 4.05
CA PRO A 33 16.98 -16.64 5.06
C PRO A 33 16.89 -16.13 6.51
N GLU A 34 17.62 -15.06 6.82
CA GLU A 34 17.62 -14.38 8.12
C GLU A 34 16.26 -13.81 8.56
N PHE A 35 15.27 -13.72 7.65
CA PHE A 35 13.93 -13.27 7.99
C PHE A 35 13.17 -14.26 8.87
N GLU A 36 13.54 -15.55 8.86
CA GLU A 36 12.91 -16.56 9.71
C GLU A 36 13.17 -16.26 11.20
N GLU A 37 14.38 -15.85 11.55
CA GLU A 37 14.83 -15.64 12.93
C GLU A 37 14.58 -14.21 13.44
N ARG A 38 14.42 -13.22 12.55
CA ARG A 38 14.37 -11.80 12.92
C ARG A 38 13.04 -11.14 12.56
N TYR A 39 12.02 -11.37 13.40
CA TYR A 39 10.65 -10.88 13.18
C TYR A 39 10.56 -9.39 12.83
N GLN A 40 11.21 -8.50 13.61
CA GLN A 40 11.11 -7.05 13.38
C GLN A 40 11.74 -6.64 12.04
N ARG A 41 12.91 -7.22 11.69
CA ARG A 41 13.60 -6.96 10.42
C ARG A 41 12.77 -7.47 9.24
N ARG A 42 12.20 -8.68 9.36
CA ARG A 42 11.27 -9.25 8.38
C ARG A 42 10.05 -8.35 8.17
N ALA A 43 9.39 -7.94 9.26
CA ALA A 43 8.19 -7.12 9.20
C ALA A 43 8.44 -5.79 8.48
N LYS A 44 9.57 -5.12 8.79
CA LYS A 44 9.98 -3.90 8.07
C LYS A 44 10.25 -4.19 6.60
N LYS A 45 11.09 -5.17 6.28
CA LYS A 45 11.49 -5.45 4.88
C LYS A 45 10.33 -5.87 3.99
N LEU A 46 9.37 -6.63 4.51
CA LEU A 46 8.17 -7.01 3.76
C LEU A 46 7.19 -5.84 3.61
N GLY A 47 7.14 -4.91 4.58
CA GLY A 47 6.43 -3.64 4.43
C GLY A 47 7.03 -2.79 3.32
N ASP A 48 8.34 -2.52 3.40
CA ASP A 48 9.09 -1.76 2.38
C ASP A 48 8.92 -2.42 0.98
N ALA A 49 8.93 -3.76 0.92
CA ALA A 49 8.71 -4.49 -0.33
C ALA A 49 7.30 -4.30 -0.88
N PHE A 50 6.28 -4.27 -0.01
CA PHE A 50 4.90 -4.04 -0.43
C PHE A 50 4.70 -2.63 -1.01
N GLU A 51 5.28 -1.60 -0.41
CA GLU A 51 5.30 -0.24 -0.96
C GLU A 51 5.91 -0.21 -2.36
N VAL A 52 7.04 -0.90 -2.55
CA VAL A 52 7.70 -1.00 -3.85
C VAL A 52 6.85 -1.77 -4.87
N VAL A 53 6.16 -2.83 -4.44
CA VAL A 53 5.21 -3.58 -5.29
C VAL A 53 4.08 -2.66 -5.74
N PHE A 54 3.49 -1.89 -4.83
CA PHE A 54 2.45 -0.91 -5.16
C PHE A 54 2.95 0.14 -6.16
N ASP A 55 4.09 0.76 -5.88
CA ASP A 55 4.72 1.73 -6.78
C ASP A 55 4.93 1.18 -8.19
N VAL A 56 5.53 -0.01 -8.32
CA VAL A 56 5.76 -0.64 -9.62
C VAL A 56 4.44 -0.96 -10.33
N THR A 57 3.38 -1.29 -9.58
CA THR A 57 2.06 -1.54 -10.15
C THR A 57 1.44 -0.27 -10.72
N VAL A 58 1.51 0.85 -10.01
CA VAL A 58 1.00 2.14 -10.49
C VAL A 58 1.83 2.63 -11.68
N ASP A 59 3.16 2.56 -11.60
CA ASP A 59 4.11 2.92 -12.68
C ASP A 59 3.81 2.16 -13.99
N ASN A 60 3.51 0.87 -13.91
CA ASN A 60 3.25 0.04 -15.11
C ASN A 60 1.81 0.14 -15.63
N LEU A 61 0.81 0.21 -14.74
CA LEU A 61 -0.60 0.07 -15.13
C LEU A 61 -1.33 1.42 -15.23
N TYR A 62 -0.80 2.46 -14.61
CA TYR A 62 -1.42 3.79 -14.47
C TYR A 62 -0.35 4.91 -14.48
N PRO A 63 0.51 4.97 -15.53
CA PRO A 63 1.65 5.90 -15.58
C PRO A 63 1.25 7.38 -15.38
N GLU A 64 0.05 7.77 -15.80
CA GLU A 64 -0.52 9.11 -15.63
C GLU A 64 -0.79 9.49 -14.17
N VAL A 65 -1.06 8.50 -13.32
CA VAL A 65 -1.14 8.69 -11.86
C VAL A 65 0.26 8.63 -11.27
N SER A 66 1.08 7.68 -11.73
CA SER A 66 2.45 7.50 -11.23
C SER A 66 3.31 8.75 -11.39
N SER A 67 3.15 9.51 -12.48
CA SER A 67 3.93 10.73 -12.74
C SER A 67 3.64 11.86 -11.74
N ARG A 68 2.55 11.76 -10.98
CA ARG A 68 2.09 12.72 -9.97
C ARG A 68 2.29 12.24 -8.55
N MET A 69 2.74 10.99 -8.40
CA MET A 69 2.86 10.31 -7.12
C MET A 69 4.28 10.45 -6.59
N GLU A 70 4.42 11.04 -5.42
CA GLU A 70 5.65 11.13 -4.66
C GLU A 70 5.60 10.16 -3.47
N LYS A 71 6.77 9.79 -2.94
CA LYS A 71 6.91 8.81 -1.86
C LYS A 71 7.54 9.45 -0.63
N ASN A 72 7.24 8.90 0.55
CA ASN A 72 7.86 9.31 1.82
C ASN A 72 7.74 10.83 2.03
N VAL A 73 6.51 11.33 1.85
CA VAL A 73 6.25 12.77 1.89
C VAL A 73 5.90 13.15 3.32
N SER A 74 6.67 14.08 3.88
CA SER A 74 6.35 14.70 5.16
C SER A 74 5.13 15.61 4.99
N LEU A 75 4.13 15.42 5.85
CA LEU A 75 2.91 16.22 5.91
C LEU A 75 2.90 16.98 7.24
N GLU A 76 3.66 18.07 7.32
CA GLU A 76 3.91 18.78 8.58
C GLU A 76 2.61 19.31 9.21
N GLU A 77 1.68 19.80 8.37
CA GLU A 77 0.38 20.32 8.83
C GLU A 77 -0.52 19.21 9.39
N ALA A 78 -0.31 17.96 8.98
CA ALA A 78 -1.00 16.79 9.53
C ALA A 78 -0.37 16.29 10.84
N CYS A 79 0.52 17.07 11.48
CA CYS A 79 1.24 16.67 12.70
C CYS A 79 2.04 15.37 12.53
N MET A 80 2.46 15.07 11.29
CA MET A 80 3.38 13.97 11.00
C MET A 80 4.85 14.39 11.18
N SER A 81 5.10 15.66 11.54
CA SER A 81 6.44 16.17 11.83
C SER A 81 7.12 15.39 12.97
N GLY A 82 8.41 15.07 12.79
CA GLY A 82 9.20 14.35 13.80
C GLY A 82 9.13 12.82 13.76
N GLY A 83 8.62 12.21 12.68
CA GLY A 83 8.78 10.77 12.41
C GLY A 83 7.61 10.08 11.70
N GLY A 84 6.54 10.80 11.35
CA GLY A 84 5.46 10.31 10.48
C GLY A 84 5.64 10.81 9.05
N GLU A 85 5.36 9.95 8.08
CA GLU A 85 5.37 10.31 6.66
C GLU A 85 4.24 9.55 5.98
N ALA A 86 3.65 10.15 4.95
CA ALA A 86 2.78 9.41 4.06
C ALA A 86 3.62 8.51 3.14
N ASP A 87 3.22 7.24 3.02
CA ASP A 87 3.91 6.29 2.13
C ASP A 87 3.91 6.85 0.69
N PHE A 88 2.76 7.38 0.23
CA PHE A 88 2.65 8.10 -1.04
C PHE A 88 1.69 9.29 -0.98
N VAL A 89 1.97 10.30 -1.79
CA VAL A 89 1.09 11.46 -2.02
C VAL A 89 0.96 11.71 -3.51
N ILE A 90 -0.26 12.00 -3.96
CA ILE A 90 -0.54 12.40 -5.35
C ILE A 90 -0.84 13.90 -5.36
N PHE A 91 -0.10 14.64 -6.17
CA PHE A 91 -0.22 16.08 -6.31
C PHE A 91 -1.00 16.51 -7.56
N GLY A 92 -1.67 17.66 -7.47
CA GLY A 92 -2.27 18.37 -8.60
C GLY A 92 -1.24 19.08 -9.48
N ASP A 93 -1.69 19.66 -10.59
CA ASP A 93 -0.83 20.36 -11.56
C ASP A 93 -0.52 21.81 -11.19
N GLU A 94 -1.45 22.50 -10.54
CA GLU A 94 -1.33 23.94 -10.28
C GLU A 94 -0.39 24.22 -9.10
N PHE A 95 0.32 25.35 -9.13
CA PHE A 95 1.21 25.75 -8.03
C PHE A 95 0.55 26.82 -7.14
N PRO A 96 0.56 26.67 -5.80
CA PRO A 96 1.12 25.56 -5.04
C PRO A 96 0.34 24.25 -5.25
N ARG A 97 1.06 23.13 -5.31
CA ARG A 97 0.48 21.82 -5.62
C ARG A 97 -0.46 21.34 -4.53
N ASP A 98 -1.74 21.27 -4.85
CA ASP A 98 -2.75 20.68 -3.98
C ASP A 98 -2.50 19.18 -3.79
N ILE A 99 -2.74 18.69 -2.57
CA ILE A 99 -2.74 17.26 -2.26
C ILE A 99 -4.07 16.66 -2.72
N ILE A 100 -4.01 15.89 -3.81
CA ILE A 100 -5.18 15.20 -4.37
C ILE A 100 -5.49 13.95 -3.56
N ALA A 101 -4.46 13.17 -3.22
CA ALA A 101 -4.62 11.95 -2.44
C ALA A 101 -3.41 11.66 -1.56
N VAL A 102 -3.66 11.09 -0.39
CA VAL A 102 -2.68 10.47 0.50
C VAL A 102 -2.93 8.97 0.49
N ILE A 103 -1.87 8.17 0.38
CA ILE A 103 -1.95 6.71 0.31
C ILE A 103 -1.06 6.11 1.39
N GLU A 104 -1.68 5.28 2.23
CA GLU A 104 -1.00 4.44 3.21
C GLU A 104 -0.94 3.00 2.68
N ALA A 105 0.26 2.47 2.48
CA ALA A 105 0.51 1.10 2.05
C ALA A 105 0.74 0.18 3.27
N LYS A 106 -0.12 -0.82 3.42
CA LYS A 106 -0.07 -1.79 4.53
C LYS A 106 -0.21 -3.20 4.01
N GLY A 107 0.92 -3.84 3.71
CA GLY A 107 0.95 -5.20 3.21
C GLY A 107 2.11 -6.02 3.73
N SER A 108 1.98 -7.34 3.59
CA SER A 108 3.01 -8.32 3.92
C SER A 108 2.68 -9.64 3.24
N ALA A 109 3.67 -10.51 3.13
CA ALA A 109 3.47 -11.88 2.69
C ALA A 109 2.73 -12.67 3.78
N LYS A 110 1.75 -13.49 3.37
CA LYS A 110 1.22 -14.55 4.24
C LYS A 110 2.16 -15.74 4.25
N LYS A 111 2.63 -16.10 3.05
CA LYS A 111 3.54 -17.21 2.77
C LYS A 111 4.57 -16.77 1.74
N VAL A 112 5.71 -17.44 1.70
CA VAL A 112 6.74 -17.25 0.67
C VAL A 112 7.27 -18.61 0.22
N GLU A 113 7.37 -18.81 -1.08
CA GLU A 113 8.06 -19.97 -1.67
C GLU A 113 9.56 -19.65 -1.79
N TYR A 114 10.42 -20.35 -1.06
CA TYR A 114 11.87 -20.14 -1.08
C TYR A 114 12.61 -21.48 -1.12
N GLU A 115 13.54 -21.64 -2.07
CA GLU A 115 14.33 -22.88 -2.26
C GLU A 115 13.49 -24.17 -2.30
N GLY A 116 12.32 -24.10 -2.94
CA GLY A 116 11.40 -25.24 -3.09
C GLY A 116 10.57 -25.56 -1.84
N ARG A 117 10.54 -24.67 -0.84
CA ARG A 117 9.73 -24.81 0.38
C ARG A 117 8.76 -23.65 0.53
N THR A 118 7.56 -23.93 1.03
CA THR A 118 6.61 -22.93 1.49
C THR A 118 6.92 -22.52 2.93
N ILE A 119 7.22 -21.26 3.16
CA ILE A 119 7.45 -20.68 4.50
C ILE A 119 6.20 -19.88 4.91
N GLU A 120 5.59 -20.23 6.03
CA GLU A 120 4.50 -19.45 6.63
C GLU A 120 5.09 -18.21 7.35
N VAL A 121 4.72 -17.01 6.90
CA VAL A 121 5.29 -15.76 7.41
C VAL A 121 4.46 -15.21 8.59
N THR A 122 3.14 -15.17 8.40
CA THR A 122 2.16 -14.73 9.39
C THR A 122 0.75 -15.17 8.99
N ASP A 123 -0.08 -15.44 9.99
CA ASP A 123 -1.50 -15.70 9.86
C ASP A 123 -2.33 -14.45 9.51
N ARG A 124 -1.82 -13.26 9.87
CA ARG A 124 -2.51 -11.97 9.75
C ARG A 124 -1.62 -10.95 9.01
N PRO A 125 -1.46 -11.06 7.69
CA PRO A 125 -0.73 -10.08 6.89
C PRO A 125 -1.47 -8.74 6.73
N GLY A 126 -0.72 -7.66 6.50
CA GLY A 126 -1.29 -6.34 6.20
C GLY A 126 -2.26 -5.84 7.27
N ILE A 127 -3.42 -5.33 6.83
CA ILE A 127 -4.44 -4.78 7.73
C ILE A 127 -5.30 -5.84 8.43
N MET A 128 -5.00 -7.14 8.26
CA MET A 128 -5.62 -8.19 9.07
C MET A 128 -5.25 -8.07 10.56
N ARG A 129 -4.15 -7.39 10.90
CA ARG A 129 -3.82 -7.07 12.29
C ARG A 129 -4.47 -5.77 12.72
N THR A 130 -5.12 -5.79 13.87
CA THR A 130 -5.84 -4.64 14.43
C THR A 130 -4.93 -3.44 14.70
N ASP A 131 -3.68 -3.65 15.11
CA ASP A 131 -2.72 -2.56 15.32
C ASP A 131 -2.36 -1.87 13.99
N THR A 132 -2.32 -2.63 12.89
CA THR A 132 -1.96 -2.10 11.57
C THR A 132 -3.08 -1.22 11.00
N ILE A 133 -4.34 -1.66 11.09
CA ILE A 133 -5.49 -0.82 10.66
C ILE A 133 -5.69 0.40 11.58
N LYS A 134 -5.49 0.27 12.90
CA LYS A 134 -5.57 1.42 13.83
C LYS A 134 -4.57 2.53 13.47
N LYS A 135 -3.34 2.17 13.12
CA LYS A 135 -2.32 3.13 12.66
C LYS A 135 -2.74 3.83 11.38
N ALA A 136 -3.20 3.06 10.39
CA ALA A 136 -3.63 3.62 9.11
C ALA A 136 -4.85 4.56 9.27
N ILE A 137 -5.82 4.21 10.12
CA ILE A 137 -6.96 5.08 10.45
C ILE A 137 -6.49 6.35 11.18
N SER A 138 -5.53 6.24 12.12
CA SER A 138 -4.96 7.40 12.80
C SER A 138 -4.29 8.37 11.82
N ASN A 139 -3.53 7.84 10.85
CA ASN A 139 -2.93 8.65 9.78
C ASN A 139 -4.01 9.28 8.91
N ALA A 140 -5.09 8.56 8.59
CA ALA A 140 -6.22 9.10 7.85
C ALA A 140 -6.87 10.30 8.57
N PHE A 141 -7.11 10.19 9.88
CA PHE A 141 -7.64 11.30 10.68
C PHE A 141 -6.72 12.51 10.65
N GLN A 142 -5.41 12.31 10.84
CA GLN A 142 -4.42 13.38 10.79
C GLN A 142 -4.41 14.08 9.42
N SER A 143 -4.29 13.31 8.33
CA SER A 143 -4.29 13.85 6.97
C SER A 143 -5.59 14.55 6.61
N LYS A 144 -6.75 13.97 6.90
CA LYS A 144 -8.06 14.56 6.55
C LYS A 144 -8.40 15.77 7.40
N THR A 145 -7.82 15.90 8.59
CA THR A 145 -7.95 17.13 9.41
C THR A 145 -7.18 18.29 8.78
N ALA A 146 -5.95 18.04 8.31
CA ALA A 146 -5.12 19.07 7.69
C ALA A 146 -5.53 19.37 6.23
N TYR A 147 -5.93 18.34 5.48
CA TYR A 147 -6.26 18.43 4.06
C TYR A 147 -7.65 17.80 3.80
N PRO A 148 -8.74 18.46 4.21
CA PRO A 148 -10.09 17.88 4.22
C PRO A 148 -10.62 17.50 2.83
N ASN A 149 -10.15 18.18 1.79
CA ASN A 149 -10.57 17.92 0.41
C ASN A 149 -9.76 16.80 -0.29
N SER A 150 -8.67 16.34 0.33
CA SER A 150 -7.85 15.25 -0.22
C SER A 150 -8.56 13.90 -0.06
N LEU A 151 -8.24 12.96 -0.94
CA LEU A 151 -8.61 11.56 -0.77
C LEU A 151 -7.61 10.87 0.18
N PHE A 152 -8.06 9.90 0.96
CA PHE A 152 -7.19 9.04 1.75
C PHE A 152 -7.45 7.58 1.39
N PHE A 153 -6.39 6.87 0.98
CA PHE A 153 -6.47 5.47 0.61
C PHE A 153 -5.62 4.61 1.53
N ILE A 154 -6.16 3.45 1.92
CA ILE A 154 -5.37 2.37 2.50
C ILE A 154 -5.21 1.29 1.44
N VAL A 155 -4.00 1.12 0.92
CA VAL A 155 -3.69 0.04 -0.02
C VAL A 155 -3.14 -1.15 0.76
N THR A 156 -3.66 -2.34 0.50
CA THR A 156 -3.26 -3.53 1.24
C THR A 156 -3.18 -4.78 0.39
N SER A 157 -2.32 -5.70 0.79
CA SER A 157 -2.26 -7.07 0.27
C SER A 157 -3.44 -7.95 0.71
N HIS A 158 -4.06 -7.67 1.87
CA HIS A 158 -5.03 -8.56 2.49
C HIS A 158 -6.08 -7.76 3.27
N VAL A 159 -7.36 -8.00 2.96
CA VAL A 159 -8.49 -7.37 3.63
C VAL A 159 -9.16 -8.38 4.55
N PRO A 160 -9.44 -8.03 5.82
CA PRO A 160 -10.13 -8.93 6.75
C PRO A 160 -11.58 -9.20 6.31
N SER A 161 -12.01 -10.46 6.42
CA SER A 161 -13.38 -10.90 6.13
C SER A 161 -14.26 -11.04 7.38
N SER A 162 -13.68 -10.96 8.58
CA SER A 162 -14.38 -11.11 9.87
C SER A 162 -13.60 -10.46 11.02
N GLY A 163 -14.25 -10.39 12.19
CA GLY A 163 -13.64 -9.91 13.44
C GLY A 163 -13.42 -8.40 13.50
N ASN A 164 -12.69 -7.97 14.54
CA ASN A 164 -12.52 -6.53 14.84
C ASN A 164 -11.81 -5.75 13.73
N ALA A 165 -10.85 -6.36 13.04
CA ALA A 165 -10.16 -5.70 11.92
C ALA A 165 -11.14 -5.38 10.78
N LYS A 166 -12.07 -6.30 10.46
CA LYS A 166 -13.14 -6.03 9.49
C LYS A 166 -14.08 -4.93 9.97
N CYS A 167 -14.55 -5.01 11.22
CA CYS A 167 -15.43 -3.99 11.78
C CYS A 167 -14.80 -2.59 11.70
N MET A 168 -13.51 -2.45 12.00
CA MET A 168 -12.78 -1.18 11.85
C MET A 168 -12.68 -0.72 10.39
N CYS A 169 -12.44 -1.64 9.45
CA CYS A 169 -12.42 -1.31 8.03
C CYS A 169 -13.79 -0.79 7.56
N ASP A 170 -14.87 -1.49 7.93
CA ASP A 170 -16.24 -1.14 7.54
C ASP A 170 -16.68 0.22 8.12
N LEU A 171 -16.23 0.56 9.34
CA LEU A 171 -16.53 1.84 9.98
C LEU A 171 -15.70 3.00 9.42
N ALA A 172 -14.48 2.73 8.94
CA ALA A 172 -13.58 3.78 8.46
C ALA A 172 -13.76 4.10 6.98
N GLU A 173 -14.02 3.08 6.14
CA GLU A 173 -14.19 3.26 4.70
C GLU A 173 -15.48 4.04 4.39
N GLY A 174 -15.36 5.12 3.61
CA GLY A 174 -16.45 6.05 3.29
C GLY A 174 -16.61 7.21 4.28
N GLU A 175 -16.05 7.10 5.49
CA GLU A 175 -16.10 8.15 6.52
C GLU A 175 -14.80 8.95 6.59
N ILE A 176 -13.69 8.28 6.96
CA ILE A 176 -12.37 8.90 7.10
C ILE A 176 -11.35 8.36 6.09
N VAL A 177 -11.59 7.17 5.57
CA VAL A 177 -10.80 6.55 4.50
C VAL A 177 -11.68 6.49 3.26
N ASP A 178 -11.32 7.20 2.20
CA ASP A 178 -12.11 7.24 0.98
C ASP A 178 -12.20 5.86 0.31
N LYS A 179 -11.11 5.06 0.38
CA LYS A 179 -11.16 3.66 -0.06
C LYS A 179 -10.10 2.77 0.59
N ILE A 180 -10.51 1.56 0.98
CA ILE A 180 -9.59 0.45 1.25
C ILE A 180 -9.42 -0.35 -0.04
N VAL A 181 -8.18 -0.47 -0.50
CA VAL A 181 -7.83 -0.98 -1.83
C VAL A 181 -7.09 -2.30 -1.66
N ASN A 182 -7.74 -3.40 -2.03
CA ASN A 182 -7.05 -4.67 -2.15
C ASN A 182 -6.23 -4.68 -3.43
N MET A 183 -4.91 -4.58 -3.28
CA MET A 183 -3.97 -4.49 -4.41
C MET A 183 -4.04 -5.70 -5.34
N LYS A 184 -4.50 -6.86 -4.84
CA LYS A 184 -4.61 -8.09 -5.62
C LYS A 184 -5.84 -8.11 -6.54
N ARG A 185 -6.74 -7.13 -6.38
CA ARG A 185 -7.97 -6.98 -7.17
C ARG A 185 -7.83 -5.80 -8.12
N GLY A 186 -7.69 -6.08 -9.41
CA GLY A 186 -7.56 -5.04 -10.44
C GLY A 186 -8.71 -4.02 -10.43
N SER A 187 -9.93 -4.45 -10.09
CA SER A 187 -11.10 -3.57 -9.96
C SER A 187 -10.98 -2.55 -8.83
N ASP A 188 -10.32 -2.89 -7.73
CA ASP A 188 -10.16 -1.97 -6.60
C ASP A 188 -9.14 -0.88 -6.94
N LEU A 189 -8.03 -1.26 -7.59
CA LEU A 189 -7.05 -0.30 -8.13
C LEU A 189 -7.69 0.62 -9.18
N GLN A 190 -8.50 0.07 -10.09
CA GLN A 190 -9.20 0.88 -11.09
C GLN A 190 -10.13 1.92 -10.45
N LYS A 191 -10.87 1.54 -9.39
CA LYS A 191 -11.73 2.46 -8.65
C LYS A 191 -10.92 3.57 -7.98
N MET A 192 -9.83 3.23 -7.29
CA MET A 192 -8.93 4.20 -6.68
C MET A 192 -8.40 5.20 -7.72
N VAL A 193 -7.88 4.69 -8.84
CA VAL A 193 -7.37 5.52 -9.95
C VAL A 193 -8.46 6.41 -10.54
N LYS A 194 -9.69 5.91 -10.68
CA LYS A 194 -10.82 6.72 -11.16
C LYS A 194 -11.09 7.91 -10.21
N MET A 195 -11.15 7.66 -8.90
CA MET A 195 -11.38 8.71 -7.90
C MET A 195 -10.28 9.77 -7.92
N VAL A 196 -9.02 9.35 -8.08
CA VAL A 196 -7.88 10.27 -8.24
C VAL A 196 -8.03 11.12 -9.50
N LYS A 197 -8.34 10.50 -10.65
CA LYS A 197 -8.51 11.21 -11.93
C LYS A 197 -9.67 12.19 -11.96
N GLU A 198 -10.70 11.96 -11.15
CA GLU A 198 -11.81 12.91 -11.02
C GLU A 198 -11.42 14.19 -10.27
N LYS A 199 -10.23 14.23 -9.66
CA LYS A 199 -9.69 15.38 -8.92
C LYS A 199 -8.43 16.00 -9.56
N ILE A 200 -7.81 15.33 -10.53
CA ILE A 200 -6.74 15.89 -11.36
C ILE A 200 -7.39 16.77 -12.42
#